data_AF-A0A934LX53-F1
#
_entry.id   AF-A0A934LX53-F1
#
_cell.length_a   1.000
_cell.length_b   1.000
_cell.length_c   1.000
_cell.angle_alpha   90.00
_cell.angle_beta   90.00
_cell.angle_gamma   90.00
#
_symmetry.space_group_name_H-M   'P 1'
#
loop_
_entity.id
_entity.type
_entity.pdbx_description
1 polymer ?
#
loop_
_entity_poly.entity_id
_entity_poly.type
_entity_poly.pdbx_seq_one_letter_code
_entity_poly.pdbx_strand_id
1 'polypeptide(L)'
;MKRFAAILAVGIFLASASLVMAEGAKEKRAEKRGERVERRGEHMEKRGEHMEKRGEQMEKQGERLNEKADKLDEEGHPKAAEQVRKKGERRTKRGARLEKRGERVEKRGERVEKRGERIEKAGEAKGKSKDETKDESTDKMKDDKKD
;
A
#
# COMPACT_ATOMS: atom_id res chain seq x y z
N MET A 1 48.12 21.48 27.44
CA MET A 1 47.78 20.87 26.13
C MET A 1 46.99 19.56 26.25
N LYS A 2 47.36 18.60 27.11
CA LYS A 2 46.66 17.30 27.24
C LYS A 2 45.18 17.37 27.69
N ARG A 3 44.81 18.38 28.49
CA ARG A 3 43.42 18.57 28.97
C ARG A 3 42.45 19.14 27.91
N PHE A 4 42.96 19.84 26.89
CA PHE A 4 42.16 20.33 25.77
C PHE A 4 41.89 19.23 24.73
N ALA A 5 42.84 18.31 24.53
CA ALA A 5 42.66 17.15 23.64
C ALA A 5 41.60 16.15 24.17
N ALA A 6 41.52 15.97 25.49
CA ALA A 6 40.53 15.08 26.11
C ALA A 6 39.08 15.60 25.97
N ILE A 7 38.88 16.93 26.06
CA ILE A 7 37.55 17.56 25.89
C ILE A 7 37.10 17.48 24.42
N LEU A 8 38.03 17.67 23.47
CA LEU A 8 37.75 17.49 22.03
C LEU A 8 37.41 16.03 21.68
N ALA A 9 38.10 15.04 22.26
CA ALA A 9 37.84 13.62 22.02
C ALA A 9 36.47 13.16 22.55
N VAL A 10 36.06 13.62 23.75
CA VAL A 10 34.75 13.31 24.33
C VAL A 10 33.62 14.01 23.58
N GLY A 11 33.83 15.25 23.11
CA GLY A 11 32.88 16.00 22.30
C GLY A 11 32.61 15.36 20.93
N ILE A 12 33.66 14.85 20.26
CA ILE A 12 33.54 14.12 18.99
C ILE A 12 32.82 12.78 19.18
N PHE A 13 33.05 12.09 20.30
CA PHE A 13 32.40 10.81 20.64
C PHE A 13 30.90 10.97 20.98
N LEU A 14 30.51 12.06 21.65
CA LEU A 14 29.10 12.38 21.91
C LEU A 14 28.35 12.82 20.63
N ALA A 15 29.02 13.53 19.72
CA ALA A 15 28.46 13.92 18.43
C ALA A 15 28.27 12.72 17.48
N SER A 16 29.20 11.75 17.49
CA SER A 16 29.06 10.52 16.70
C SER A 16 27.98 9.57 17.25
N ALA A 17 27.84 9.45 18.57
CA ALA A 17 26.78 8.63 19.19
C ALA A 17 25.37 9.18 18.90
N SER A 18 25.20 10.50 18.93
CA SER A 18 23.92 11.15 18.60
C SER A 18 23.54 11.01 17.12
N LEU A 19 24.52 10.99 16.21
CA LEU A 19 24.29 10.70 14.79
C LEU A 19 23.87 9.23 14.55
N VAL A 20 24.52 8.27 15.21
CA VAL A 20 24.17 6.83 15.10
C VAL A 20 22.75 6.56 15.60
N MET A 21 22.34 7.17 16.71
CA MET A 21 20.98 7.05 17.26
C MET A 21 19.93 7.67 16.32
N ALA A 22 20.25 8.80 15.68
CA ALA A 22 19.37 9.44 14.71
C ALA A 22 19.22 8.63 13.41
N GLU A 23 20.18 7.78 13.06
CA GLU A 23 20.17 6.95 11.85
C GLU A 23 19.46 5.61 12.03
N GLY A 24 19.66 4.90 13.16
CA GLY A 24 18.83 3.73 13.49
C GLY A 24 17.35 4.07 13.65
N ALA A 25 17.05 5.32 14.04
CA ALA A 25 15.68 5.84 14.03
C ALA A 25 15.12 6.04 12.59
N LYS A 26 15.95 6.27 11.57
CA LYS A 26 15.50 6.47 10.18
C LYS A 26 15.14 5.15 9.50
N GLU A 27 15.87 4.08 9.77
CA GLU A 27 15.58 2.73 9.26
C GLU A 27 14.26 2.19 9.82
N LYS A 28 14.10 2.20 11.15
CA LYS A 28 12.83 1.83 11.81
C LYS A 28 11.65 2.70 11.36
N ARG A 29 11.90 3.94 10.94
CA ARG A 29 10.88 4.82 10.35
C ARG A 29 10.55 4.44 8.91
N ALA A 30 11.52 3.95 8.14
CA ALA A 30 11.30 3.49 6.77
C ALA A 30 10.47 2.19 6.77
N GLU A 31 10.83 1.22 7.61
CA GLU A 31 10.09 -0.02 7.84
C GLU A 31 8.64 0.26 8.25
N LYS A 32 8.40 0.99 9.34
CA LYS A 32 7.05 1.39 9.78
C LYS A 32 6.26 2.17 8.73
N ARG A 33 6.94 2.87 7.83
CA ARG A 33 6.30 3.60 6.74
C ARG A 33 5.92 2.65 5.60
N GLY A 34 6.76 1.67 5.29
CA GLY A 34 6.48 0.60 4.34
C GLY A 34 5.24 -0.17 4.76
N GLU A 35 5.24 -0.77 5.95
CA GLU A 35 4.13 -1.54 6.53
C GLU A 35 2.80 -0.76 6.50
N ARG A 36 2.84 0.54 6.83
CA ARG A 36 1.65 1.40 6.78
C ARG A 36 1.13 1.57 5.35
N VAL A 37 2.04 1.69 4.38
CA VAL A 37 1.69 1.79 2.96
C VAL A 37 1.16 0.45 2.44
N GLU A 38 1.76 -0.68 2.84
CA GLU A 38 1.28 -2.03 2.51
C GLU A 38 -0.13 -2.28 2.99
N ARG A 39 -0.40 -2.07 4.29
CA ARG A 39 -1.75 -2.19 4.86
C ARG A 39 -2.77 -1.29 4.17
N ARG A 40 -2.34 -0.13 3.68
CA ARG A 40 -3.22 0.76 2.89
C ARG A 40 -3.52 0.16 1.51
N GLY A 41 -2.55 -0.52 0.90
CA GLY A 41 -2.71 -1.32 -0.32
C GLY A 41 -3.74 -2.42 -0.12
N GLU A 42 -3.53 -3.31 0.84
CA GLU A 42 -4.46 -4.40 1.18
C GLU A 42 -5.89 -3.91 1.46
N HIS A 43 -6.02 -2.79 2.20
CA HIS A 43 -7.34 -2.22 2.48
C HIS A 43 -8.02 -1.70 1.19
N MET A 44 -7.24 -1.20 0.23
CA MET A 44 -7.80 -0.84 -1.07
C MET A 44 -8.22 -2.08 -1.85
N GLU A 45 -7.45 -3.17 -1.83
CA GLU A 45 -7.82 -4.44 -2.48
C GLU A 45 -9.14 -4.99 -1.95
N LYS A 46 -9.24 -5.16 -0.62
CA LYS A 46 -10.48 -5.58 0.05
C LYS A 46 -11.67 -4.69 -0.30
N ARG A 47 -11.44 -3.38 -0.44
CA ARG A 47 -12.47 -2.42 -0.87
C ARG A 47 -12.85 -2.60 -2.33
N GLY A 48 -11.90 -2.92 -3.20
CA GLY A 48 -12.10 -3.26 -4.60
C GLY A 48 -13.01 -4.48 -4.74
N GLU A 49 -12.64 -5.60 -4.11
CA GLU A 49 -13.44 -6.83 -4.08
C GLU A 49 -14.86 -6.58 -3.57
N HIS A 50 -15.03 -5.78 -2.51
CA HIS A 50 -16.35 -5.47 -1.98
C HIS A 50 -17.21 -4.69 -2.98
N MET A 51 -16.60 -3.80 -3.79
CA MET A 51 -17.30 -3.12 -4.87
C MET A 51 -17.71 -4.08 -5.99
N GLU A 52 -16.87 -5.05 -6.33
CA GLU A 52 -17.18 -6.10 -7.33
C GLU A 52 -18.36 -6.96 -6.89
N LYS A 53 -18.29 -7.54 -5.68
CA LYS A 53 -19.40 -8.31 -5.09
C LYS A 53 -20.70 -7.52 -5.08
N ARG A 54 -20.63 -6.21 -4.78
CA ARG A 54 -21.81 -5.33 -4.80
C ARG A 54 -22.28 -5.02 -6.23
N GLY A 55 -21.36 -4.97 -7.20
CA GLY A 55 -21.63 -4.87 -8.62
C GLY A 55 -22.45 -6.07 -9.10
N GLU A 56 -21.93 -7.28 -8.89
CA GLU A 56 -22.60 -8.54 -9.23
C GLU A 56 -24.00 -8.66 -8.61
N GLN A 57 -24.15 -8.28 -7.33
CA GLN A 57 -25.46 -8.27 -6.67
C GLN A 57 -26.45 -7.33 -7.34
N MET A 58 -25.98 -6.17 -7.85
CA MET A 58 -26.84 -5.25 -8.59
C MET A 58 -27.21 -5.81 -9.97
N GLU A 59 -26.32 -6.55 -10.62
CA GLU A 59 -26.63 -7.22 -11.89
C GLU A 59 -27.70 -8.29 -11.71
N LYS A 60 -27.53 -9.18 -10.72
CA LYS A 60 -28.54 -10.18 -10.35
C LYS A 60 -29.90 -9.56 -10.01
N GLN A 61 -29.91 -8.39 -9.38
CA GLN A 61 -31.15 -7.65 -9.13
C GLN A 61 -31.76 -7.06 -10.41
N GLY A 62 -30.92 -6.66 -11.38
CA GLY A 62 -31.36 -6.22 -12.69
C GLY A 62 -31.99 -7.35 -13.50
N GLU A 63 -31.38 -8.53 -13.49
CA GLU A 63 -31.91 -9.75 -14.12
C GLU A 63 -33.28 -10.13 -13.55
N ARG A 64 -33.42 -10.16 -12.22
CA ARG A 64 -34.73 -10.41 -11.56
C ARG A 64 -35.79 -9.36 -11.93
N LEU A 65 -35.40 -8.13 -12.25
CA LEU A 65 -36.35 -7.14 -12.74
C LEU A 65 -36.74 -7.43 -14.19
N ASN A 66 -35.81 -7.86 -15.04
CA ASN A 66 -36.13 -8.27 -16.40
C ASN A 66 -37.07 -9.48 -16.41
N GLU A 67 -36.82 -10.51 -15.60
CA GLU A 67 -37.74 -11.66 -15.45
C GLU A 67 -39.16 -11.22 -15.01
N LYS A 68 -39.25 -10.24 -14.10
CA LYS A 68 -40.55 -9.66 -13.70
C LYS A 68 -41.20 -8.87 -14.83
N ALA A 69 -40.41 -8.18 -15.64
CA ALA A 69 -40.92 -7.48 -16.81
C ALA A 69 -41.51 -8.46 -17.81
N ASP A 70 -40.85 -9.60 -18.04
CA ASP A 70 -41.32 -10.60 -19.00
C ASP A 70 -42.63 -11.25 -18.54
N LYS A 71 -42.78 -11.56 -17.23
CA LYS A 71 -44.06 -11.99 -16.66
C LYS A 71 -45.18 -10.95 -16.84
N LEU A 72 -44.89 -9.67 -16.61
CA LEU A 72 -45.87 -8.61 -16.84
C LEU A 72 -46.28 -8.49 -18.31
N ASP A 73 -45.36 -8.76 -19.24
CA ASP A 73 -45.63 -8.75 -20.67
C ASP A 73 -46.57 -9.91 -21.04
N GLU A 74 -46.30 -11.11 -20.51
CA GLU A 74 -47.15 -12.30 -20.64
C GLU A 74 -48.55 -12.10 -20.03
N GLU A 75 -48.66 -11.38 -18.92
CA GLU A 75 -49.93 -11.02 -18.27
C GLU A 75 -50.72 -9.92 -19.00
N GLY A 76 -50.20 -9.39 -20.12
CA GLY A 76 -50.88 -8.37 -20.92
C GLY A 76 -50.68 -6.94 -20.41
N HIS A 77 -49.58 -6.68 -19.68
CA HIS A 77 -49.21 -5.37 -19.15
C HIS A 77 -47.92 -4.80 -19.81
N PRO A 78 -47.89 -4.59 -21.14
CA PRO A 78 -46.66 -4.27 -21.88
C PRO A 78 -46.03 -2.93 -21.46
N LYS A 79 -46.84 -1.92 -21.12
CA LYS A 79 -46.32 -0.62 -20.64
C LYS A 79 -45.63 -0.75 -19.28
N ALA A 80 -46.15 -1.59 -18.39
CA ALA A 80 -45.53 -1.85 -17.09
C ALA A 80 -44.26 -2.69 -17.27
N ALA A 81 -44.31 -3.72 -18.12
CA ALA A 81 -43.16 -4.53 -18.50
C ALA A 81 -42.00 -3.67 -19.01
N GLU A 82 -42.24 -2.76 -19.97
CA GLU A 82 -41.20 -1.89 -20.54
C GLU A 82 -40.53 -1.01 -19.46
N GLN A 83 -41.33 -0.45 -18.53
CA GLN A 83 -40.79 0.37 -17.43
C GLN A 83 -39.91 -0.45 -16.49
N VAL A 84 -40.34 -1.67 -16.16
CA VAL A 84 -39.58 -2.58 -15.29
C VAL A 84 -38.31 -3.05 -15.99
N ARG A 85 -38.37 -3.40 -17.28
CA ARG A 85 -37.21 -3.79 -18.11
C ARG A 85 -36.17 -2.67 -18.17
N LYS A 86 -36.58 -1.42 -18.42
CA LYS A 86 -35.69 -0.25 -18.36
C LYS A 86 -35.04 -0.09 -16.99
N LYS A 87 -35.76 -0.37 -15.90
CA LYS A 87 -35.20 -0.33 -14.54
C LYS A 87 -34.19 -1.46 -14.32
N GLY A 88 -34.47 -2.66 -14.81
CA GLY A 88 -33.57 -3.81 -14.80
C GLY A 88 -32.27 -3.52 -15.52
N GLU A 89 -32.33 -3.09 -16.78
CA GLU A 89 -31.13 -2.71 -17.55
C GLU A 89 -30.29 -1.62 -16.87
N ARG A 90 -30.94 -0.59 -16.31
CA ARG A 90 -30.23 0.47 -15.58
C ARG A 90 -29.51 -0.09 -14.35
N ARG A 91 -30.11 -1.07 -13.66
CA ARG A 91 -29.51 -1.75 -12.50
C ARG A 91 -28.30 -2.58 -12.95
N THR A 92 -28.42 -3.39 -14.00
CA THR A 92 -27.33 -4.18 -14.57
C THR A 92 -26.17 -3.30 -15.03
N LYS A 93 -26.45 -2.24 -15.82
CA LYS A 93 -25.43 -1.27 -16.25
C LYS A 93 -24.72 -0.60 -15.07
N ARG A 94 -25.42 -0.36 -13.95
CA ARG A 94 -24.81 0.19 -12.73
C ARG A 94 -23.96 -0.85 -11.98
N GLY A 95 -24.39 -2.11 -11.96
CA GLY A 95 -23.62 -3.24 -11.46
C GLY A 95 -22.27 -3.35 -12.16
N ALA A 96 -22.27 -3.47 -13.49
CA ALA A 96 -21.07 -3.59 -14.32
C ALA A 96 -20.09 -2.42 -14.13
N ARG A 97 -20.62 -1.20 -13.97
CA ARG A 97 -19.80 -0.01 -13.70
C ARG A 97 -19.15 -0.06 -12.32
N LEU A 98 -19.84 -0.63 -11.33
CA LEU A 98 -19.31 -0.76 -9.97
C LEU A 98 -18.24 -1.86 -9.90
N GLU A 99 -18.44 -2.97 -10.60
CA GLU A 99 -17.44 -4.04 -10.73
C GLU A 99 -16.16 -3.53 -11.39
N LYS A 100 -16.26 -2.90 -12.56
CA LYS A 100 -15.11 -2.23 -13.22
C LYS A 100 -14.44 -1.16 -12.36
N ARG A 101 -15.14 -0.59 -11.37
CA ARG A 101 -14.56 0.36 -10.42
C ARG A 101 -13.84 -0.39 -9.30
N GLY A 102 -14.40 -1.49 -8.83
CA GLY A 102 -13.77 -2.41 -7.89
C GLY A 102 -12.42 -2.89 -8.40
N GLU A 103 -12.36 -3.43 -9.61
CA GLU A 103 -11.11 -3.93 -10.21
C GLU A 103 -10.03 -2.84 -10.28
N ARG A 104 -10.44 -1.60 -10.61
CA ARG A 104 -9.52 -0.45 -10.67
C ARG A 104 -9.00 -0.05 -9.29
N VAL A 105 -9.82 -0.21 -8.26
CA VAL A 105 -9.44 0.06 -6.86
C VAL A 105 -8.52 -1.05 -6.36
N GLU A 106 -8.80 -2.31 -6.69
CA GLU A 106 -7.96 -3.45 -6.36
C GLU A 106 -6.58 -3.35 -7.00
N LYS A 107 -6.51 -3.17 -8.32
CA LYS A 107 -5.24 -2.92 -9.05
C LYS A 107 -4.47 -1.70 -8.53
N ARG A 108 -5.14 -0.75 -7.89
CA ARG A 108 -4.48 0.38 -7.24
C ARG A 108 -3.94 -0.03 -5.86
N GLY A 109 -4.67 -0.84 -5.12
CA GLY A 109 -4.24 -1.47 -3.88
C GLY A 109 -2.93 -2.23 -4.07
N GLU A 110 -2.86 -3.13 -5.04
CA GLU A 110 -1.64 -3.91 -5.32
C GLU A 110 -0.43 -3.03 -5.61
N ARG A 111 -0.64 -1.94 -6.36
CA ARG A 111 0.44 -0.98 -6.68
C ARG A 111 0.90 -0.21 -5.45
N VAL A 112 -0.01 0.07 -4.53
CA VAL A 112 0.30 0.73 -3.26
C VAL A 112 1.04 -0.25 -2.34
N GLU A 113 0.61 -1.51 -2.30
CA GLU A 113 1.28 -2.57 -1.53
C GLU A 113 2.71 -2.79 -2.01
N LYS A 114 2.90 -3.04 -3.30
CA LYS A 114 4.24 -3.15 -3.92
C LYS A 114 5.12 -1.93 -3.67
N ARG A 115 4.52 -0.75 -3.48
CA ARG A 115 5.28 0.47 -3.12
C ARG A 115 5.72 0.44 -1.66
N GLY A 116 4.88 -0.07 -0.77
CA GLY A 116 5.23 -0.32 0.63
C GLY A 116 6.47 -1.21 0.72
N GLU A 117 6.46 -2.37 0.05
CA GLU A 117 7.58 -3.31 0.07
C GLU A 117 8.89 -2.67 -0.42
N ARG A 118 8.81 -1.84 -1.46
CA ARG A 118 9.98 -1.11 -1.99
C ARG A 118 10.52 -0.10 -1.00
N ILE A 119 9.67 0.52 -0.18
CA ILE A 119 10.10 1.45 0.87
C ILE A 119 10.85 0.69 1.96
N GLU A 120 10.38 -0.50 2.35
CA GLU A 120 11.05 -1.36 3.34
C GLU A 120 12.42 -1.81 2.83
N LYS A 121 12.44 -2.43 1.63
CA LYS A 121 13.69 -2.89 0.99
C LYS A 121 14.71 -1.75 0.81
N ALA A 122 14.26 -0.55 0.46
CA ALA A 122 15.14 0.61 0.35
C ALA A 122 15.63 1.14 1.71
N GLY A 123 14.86 0.94 2.78
CA GLY A 123 15.29 1.18 4.16
C GLY A 123 16.41 0.23 4.55
N GLU A 124 16.22 -1.07 4.36
CA GLU A 124 17.18 -2.12 4.68
C GLU A 124 18.49 -2.00 3.89
N ALA A 125 18.43 -1.75 2.58
CA ALA A 125 19.63 -1.62 1.73
C ALA A 125 20.52 -0.43 2.13
N LYS A 126 19.92 0.64 2.68
CA LYS A 126 20.66 1.77 3.24
C LYS A 126 21.27 1.47 4.61
N GLY A 127 20.70 0.51 5.35
CA GLY A 127 21.32 -0.04 6.57
C GLY A 127 22.55 -0.87 6.22
N LYS A 128 22.41 -1.86 5.33
CA LYS A 128 23.47 -2.83 4.97
C LYS A 128 24.73 -2.21 4.34
N SER A 129 24.58 -1.31 3.37
CA SER A 129 25.73 -0.66 2.70
C SER A 129 26.58 0.21 3.64
N LYS A 130 26.06 0.55 4.83
CA LYS A 130 26.77 1.32 5.86
C LYS A 130 27.50 0.45 6.90
N ASP A 131 27.03 -0.77 7.16
CA ASP A 131 27.79 -1.70 8.02
C ASP A 131 29.07 -2.15 7.31
N GLU A 132 28.99 -2.47 6.02
CA GLU A 132 30.15 -2.85 5.21
C GLU A 132 31.21 -1.72 5.14
N THR A 133 30.79 -0.45 5.07
CA THR A 133 31.74 0.68 5.08
C THR A 133 32.29 1.00 6.47
N LYS A 134 31.57 0.69 7.56
CA LYS A 134 32.12 0.80 8.92
C LYS A 134 33.19 -0.24 9.19
N ASP A 135 32.98 -1.48 8.75
CA ASP A 135 33.93 -2.56 8.96
C ASP A 135 35.26 -2.26 8.22
N GLU A 136 35.21 -1.82 6.96
CA GLU A 136 36.40 -1.38 6.21
C GLU A 136 37.14 -0.19 6.85
N SER A 137 36.41 0.74 7.46
CA SER A 137 36.99 1.92 8.12
C SER A 137 37.73 1.54 9.41
N THR A 138 37.18 0.57 10.15
CA THR A 138 37.77 0.11 11.42
C THR A 138 38.97 -0.79 11.25
N ASP A 139 39.07 -1.52 10.12
CA ASP A 139 40.24 -2.34 9.82
C ASP A 139 41.45 -1.47 9.45
N LYS A 140 41.28 -0.46 8.59
CA LYS A 140 42.37 0.47 8.21
C LYS A 140 42.96 1.22 9.41
N MET A 141 42.13 1.58 10.41
CA MET A 141 42.60 2.23 11.64
C MET A 141 43.36 1.30 12.61
N LYS A 142 43.20 -0.03 12.49
CA LYS A 142 43.97 -0.99 13.29
C LYS A 142 45.34 -1.26 12.68
N ASP A 143 45.44 -1.21 11.36
CA ASP A 143 46.71 -1.40 10.65
C ASP A 143 47.64 -0.18 10.81
N ASP A 144 47.10 1.05 10.75
CA ASP A 144 47.88 2.29 10.97
C ASP A 144 48.41 2.48 12.41
N LYS A 145 48.03 1.61 13.36
CA LYS A 145 48.51 1.62 14.75
C LYS A 145 49.60 0.59 15.05
N LYS A 146 49.99 -0.21 14.05
CA LYS A 146 51.01 -1.26 14.19
C LYS A 146 52.41 -0.84 13.71
N ASP A 147 52.56 0.35 13.12
CA ASP A 147 53.84 0.98 12.78
C ASP A 147 54.17 2.13 13.75
#